data_AF-Q12WR4-F1
#
_entry.id   AF-Q12WR4-F1
#
_cell.length_a   1.000
_cell.length_b   1.000
_cell.length_c   1.000
_cell.angle_alpha   90.00
_cell.angle_beta   90.00
_cell.angle_gamma   90.00
#
_symmetry.space_group_name_H-M   'P 1'
#
loop_
_entity.id
_entity.type
_entity.pdbx_description
1 polymer ?
#
loop_
_entity_poly.entity_id
_entity_poly.type
_entity_poly.pdbx_seq_one_letter_code
_entity_poly.pdbx_strand_id
1 'polypeptide(L)'
;MRDVHMIEPEELEGIVDALGAATHEEVISIVKELAYERDEDEPLNEEIEKMCEKAVSENLLETISSEELSVECETCEECMEFYILGPNAFPEYPFELSEVIDILKLDRREVDSEKLKQIYSERLKTRLTELRYNIDKYSKNVEGILDIPTLERQYSELLNVYYDYDSWLEGGIADMENDILALSKQIDSLGKAQDI
;
A
#
# COMPACT_ATOMS: atom_id res chain seq x y z
N MET A 1 -4.54 -25.42 25.78
CA MET A 1 -4.53 -24.58 24.57
C MET A 1 -3.91 -23.29 25.02
N ARG A 2 -2.67 -23.06 24.60
CA ARG A 2 -2.07 -21.73 24.68
C ARG A 2 -2.79 -20.90 23.62
N ASP A 3 -3.13 -19.67 23.94
CA ASP A 3 -3.74 -18.76 22.96
C ASP A 3 -2.63 -18.40 21.96
N VAL A 4 -2.90 -18.55 20.67
CA VAL A 4 -2.02 -18.02 19.61
C VAL A 4 -2.14 -16.51 19.69
N HIS A 5 -1.17 -15.85 20.31
CA HIS A 5 -1.08 -14.40 20.25
C HIS A 5 -0.37 -14.07 18.94
N MET A 6 -1.18 -13.78 17.92
CA MET A 6 -0.67 -13.20 16.69
C MET A 6 -0.26 -11.75 16.98
N ILE A 7 0.81 -11.28 16.34
CA ILE A 7 1.20 -9.87 16.43
C ILE A 7 0.04 -8.96 15.99
N GLU A 8 -0.03 -7.78 16.58
CA GLU A 8 -1.05 -6.79 16.21
C GLU A 8 -0.70 -6.11 14.86
N PRO A 9 -1.67 -5.53 14.13
CA PRO A 9 -1.41 -4.83 12.88
C PRO A 9 -0.32 -3.74 12.99
N GLU A 10 -0.34 -2.98 14.08
CA GLU A 10 0.63 -1.92 14.34
C GLU A 10 2.04 -2.48 14.57
N GLU A 11 2.16 -3.70 15.12
CA GLU A 11 3.43 -4.40 15.26
C GLU A 11 3.99 -4.86 13.90
N LEU A 12 3.13 -5.28 12.97
CA LEU A 12 3.54 -5.61 11.60
C LEU A 12 4.13 -4.38 10.90
N GLU A 13 3.49 -3.23 11.05
CA GLU A 13 3.99 -1.97 10.52
C GLU A 13 5.35 -1.61 11.13
N GLY A 14 5.52 -1.79 12.45
CA GLY A 14 6.80 -1.56 13.13
C GLY A 14 7.92 -2.49 12.64
N ILE A 15 7.61 -3.74 12.32
CA ILE A 15 8.56 -4.68 11.69
C ILE A 15 9.04 -4.15 10.33
N VAL A 16 8.09 -3.75 9.47
CA VAL A 16 8.41 -3.23 8.13
C VAL A 16 9.20 -1.93 8.22
N ASP A 17 8.83 -1.02 9.12
CA ASP A 17 9.53 0.25 9.33
C ASP A 17 10.97 0.05 9.84
N ALA A 18 11.18 -0.88 10.76
CA ALA A 18 12.51 -1.17 11.30
C ALA A 18 13.47 -1.66 10.20
N LEU A 19 12.97 -2.47 9.27
CA LEU A 19 13.73 -2.88 8.08
C LEU A 19 13.75 -1.83 6.97
N GLY A 20 12.89 -0.82 7.01
CA GLY A 20 12.70 0.18 5.96
C GLY A 20 11.99 -0.36 4.72
N ALA A 21 12.37 -1.55 4.25
CA ALA A 21 11.65 -2.35 3.29
C ALA A 21 11.86 -3.83 3.61
N ALA A 22 10.78 -4.61 3.74
CA ALA A 22 10.83 -6.00 4.18
C ALA A 22 10.27 -6.94 3.10
N THR A 23 10.94 -8.06 2.83
CA THR A 23 10.36 -9.11 1.99
C THR A 23 9.32 -9.91 2.77
N HIS A 24 8.47 -10.63 2.05
CA HIS A 24 7.50 -11.53 2.66
C HIS A 24 8.15 -12.62 3.53
N GLU A 25 9.27 -13.18 3.09
CA GLU A 25 10.00 -14.20 3.86
C GLU A 25 10.57 -13.63 5.16
N GLU A 26 11.09 -12.40 5.12
CA GLU A 26 11.63 -11.72 6.30
C GLU A 26 10.53 -11.42 7.32
N VAL A 27 9.36 -10.96 6.87
CA VAL A 27 8.21 -10.75 7.77
C VAL A 27 7.82 -12.06 8.45
N ILE A 28 7.71 -13.17 7.70
CA ILE A 28 7.41 -14.49 8.28
C ILE A 28 8.47 -14.88 9.31
N SER A 29 9.76 -14.75 8.99
CA SER A 29 10.85 -15.10 9.89
C SER A 29 10.82 -14.27 11.17
N ILE A 30 10.62 -12.96 11.07
CA ILE A 30 10.54 -12.06 12.24
C ILE A 30 9.34 -12.43 13.11
N VAL A 31 8.16 -12.60 12.53
CA VAL A 31 6.94 -12.91 13.30
C VAL A 31 7.06 -14.23 14.06
N LYS A 32 7.68 -15.24 13.45
CA LYS A 32 7.94 -16.52 14.12
C LYS A 32 8.98 -16.42 15.23
N GLU A 33 10.05 -15.66 15.01
CA GLU A 33 11.07 -15.44 16.04
C GLU A 33 10.51 -14.62 17.21
N LEU A 34 9.65 -13.63 16.95
CA LEU A 34 8.93 -12.89 17.99
C LEU A 34 8.06 -13.83 18.84
N ALA A 35 7.30 -14.74 18.21
CA ALA A 35 6.52 -15.74 18.94
C ALA A 35 7.43 -16.67 19.78
N TYR A 36 8.60 -17.04 19.27
CA TYR A 36 9.59 -17.82 20.02
C TYR A 36 10.11 -17.08 21.26
N GLU A 37 10.50 -15.81 21.11
CA GLU A 37 10.98 -14.96 22.22
C GLU A 37 9.89 -14.72 23.29
N ARG A 38 8.61 -14.74 22.89
CA ARG A 38 7.45 -14.62 23.77
C ARG A 38 7.01 -15.93 24.46
N ASP A 39 7.66 -17.06 24.17
CA ASP A 39 7.23 -18.42 24.57
C ASP A 39 5.78 -18.74 24.13
N GLU A 40 5.41 -18.24 22.94
CA GLU A 40 4.12 -18.41 22.28
C GLU A 40 4.16 -19.55 21.25
N ASP A 41 2.98 -19.99 20.80
CA ASP A 41 2.91 -20.98 19.73
C ASP A 41 3.27 -20.33 18.39
N GLU A 42 4.08 -21.02 17.58
CA GLU A 42 4.52 -20.51 16.27
C GLU A 42 3.30 -20.29 15.33
N PRO A 43 3.10 -19.07 14.81
CA PRO A 43 1.99 -18.76 13.91
C PRO A 43 2.17 -19.44 12.54
N LEU A 44 1.06 -19.74 11.88
CA LEU A 44 1.08 -20.35 10.55
C LEU A 44 1.43 -19.31 9.48
N ASN A 45 2.22 -19.70 8.47
CA ASN A 45 2.57 -18.81 7.36
C ASN A 45 1.32 -18.21 6.67
N GLU A 46 0.27 -19.00 6.48
CA GLU A 46 -0.99 -18.55 5.87
C GLU A 46 -1.72 -17.48 6.69
N GLU A 47 -1.50 -17.42 8.01
CA GLU A 47 -2.10 -16.40 8.88
C GLU A 47 -1.34 -15.08 8.75
N ILE A 48 -0.01 -15.16 8.72
CA ILE A 48 0.89 -14.01 8.49
C ILE A 48 0.64 -13.42 7.10
N GLU A 49 0.48 -14.27 6.08
CA GLU A 49 0.19 -13.84 4.71
C GLU A 49 -1.12 -13.05 4.62
N LYS A 50 -2.21 -13.58 5.19
CA LYS A 50 -3.51 -12.88 5.24
C LYS A 50 -3.42 -11.55 5.98
N MET A 51 -2.59 -11.46 7.02
CA MET A 51 -2.38 -10.22 7.75
C MET A 51 -1.64 -9.19 6.89
N CYS A 52 -0.61 -9.61 6.13
CA CYS A 52 0.08 -8.74 5.17
C CYS A 52 -0.86 -8.27 4.04
N GLU A 53 -1.65 -9.18 3.45
CA GLU A 53 -2.64 -8.85 2.42
C GLU A 53 -3.66 -7.83 2.94
N LYS A 54 -4.15 -8.04 4.17
CA LYS A 54 -5.07 -7.12 4.82
C LYS A 54 -4.43 -5.75 5.03
N ALA A 55 -3.20 -5.70 5.56
CA ALA A 55 -2.48 -4.45 5.78
C ALA A 55 -2.25 -3.66 4.48
N VAL A 56 -1.95 -4.35 3.37
CA VAL A 56 -1.87 -3.71 2.04
C VAL A 56 -3.24 -3.20 1.59
N SER A 57 -4.32 -3.97 1.79
CA SER A 57 -5.67 -3.54 1.41
C SER A 57 -6.20 -2.34 2.20
N GLU A 58 -5.69 -2.12 3.42
CA GLU A 58 -6.04 -1.01 4.31
C GLU A 58 -5.07 0.19 4.18
N ASN A 59 -4.12 0.12 3.22
CA ASN A 59 -3.02 1.07 3.01
C ASN A 59 -2.13 1.30 4.25
N LEU A 60 -2.05 0.32 5.14
CA LEU A 60 -1.10 0.28 6.26
C LEU A 60 0.30 -0.10 5.74
N LEU A 61 0.33 -0.97 4.75
CA LEU A 61 1.53 -1.31 3.99
C LEU A 61 1.32 -1.02 2.52
N GLU A 62 2.43 -0.86 1.82
CA GLU A 62 2.50 -0.58 0.39
C GLU A 62 3.56 -1.48 -0.24
N THR A 63 3.39 -1.88 -1.50
CA THR A 63 4.33 -2.79 -2.17
C THR A 63 5.17 -2.08 -3.23
N ILE A 64 6.47 -2.36 -3.17
CA ILE A 64 7.47 -1.88 -4.12
C ILE A 64 8.34 -3.03 -4.63
N SER A 65 8.97 -2.86 -5.77
CA SER A 65 9.92 -3.80 -6.35
C SER A 65 11.37 -3.42 -6.02
N SER A 66 12.29 -4.36 -6.19
CA SER A 66 13.73 -4.14 -5.99
C SER A 66 14.33 -2.94 -6.75
N GLU A 67 13.77 -2.55 -7.91
CA GLU A 67 14.25 -1.40 -8.71
C GLU A 67 14.02 -0.04 -8.01
N GLU A 68 13.09 -0.05 -7.06
CA GLU A 68 12.57 1.13 -6.38
C GLU A 68 13.33 1.41 -5.07
N LEU A 69 14.27 0.54 -4.69
CA LEU A 69 15.19 0.75 -3.58
C LEU A 69 16.31 1.75 -3.94
N SER A 70 16.92 2.37 -2.92
CA SER A 70 18.06 3.31 -3.11
C SER A 70 19.33 2.60 -3.54
N VAL A 71 19.47 1.33 -3.17
CA VAL A 71 20.65 0.50 -3.43
C VAL A 71 20.26 -0.61 -4.39
N GLU A 72 21.02 -0.77 -5.48
CA GLU A 72 20.90 -1.93 -6.35
C GLU A 72 21.21 -3.18 -5.51
N CYS A 73 20.22 -4.06 -5.34
CA CYS A 73 20.45 -5.34 -4.70
C CYS A 73 21.24 -6.22 -5.69
N GLU A 74 22.55 -6.32 -5.48
CA GLU A 74 23.46 -7.06 -6.36
C GLU A 74 23.13 -8.56 -6.47
N THR A 75 22.30 -9.09 -5.57
CA THR A 75 21.95 -10.51 -5.44
C THR A 75 20.60 -10.92 -6.02
N CYS A 76 19.77 -9.97 -6.50
CA CYS A 76 18.44 -10.30 -6.98
C CYS A 76 18.43 -10.53 -8.51
N GLU A 77 18.56 -11.79 -8.92
CA GLU A 77 18.30 -12.24 -10.30
C GLU A 77 16.80 -12.25 -10.65
N GLU A 78 15.92 -12.05 -9.66
CA GLU A 78 14.46 -11.98 -9.81
C GLU A 78 13.92 -10.70 -9.14
N CYS A 79 12.95 -10.03 -9.77
CA CYS A 79 12.28 -8.84 -9.24
C CYS A 79 11.55 -9.18 -7.93
N MET A 80 12.23 -9.04 -6.79
CA MET A 80 11.62 -9.25 -5.48
C MET A 80 10.68 -8.09 -5.13
N GLU A 81 9.55 -8.43 -4.52
CA GLU A 81 8.62 -7.47 -3.93
C GLU A 81 8.94 -7.25 -2.45
N PHE A 82 8.82 -5.99 -2.02
CA PHE A 82 9.04 -5.54 -0.67
C PHE A 82 7.82 -4.80 -0.17
N TYR A 83 7.51 -4.98 1.11
CA TYR A 83 6.62 -4.13 1.86
C TYR A 83 7.37 -2.91 2.37
N ILE A 84 6.73 -1.75 2.27
CA ILE A 84 7.10 -0.51 2.94
C ILE A 84 5.91 -0.01 3.75
N LEU A 85 6.16 0.94 4.65
CA LEU A 85 5.07 1.64 5.34
C LEU A 85 4.15 2.32 4.34
N GLY A 86 2.85 2.13 4.50
CA GLY A 86 1.82 2.81 3.73
C GLY A 86 1.39 4.15 4.37
N PRO A 87 0.55 4.92 3.68
CA PRO A 87 0.10 6.23 4.13
C PRO A 87 -0.78 6.21 5.40
N ASN A 88 -1.44 5.10 5.70
CA ASN A 88 -2.30 4.95 6.88
C ASN A 88 -1.58 4.33 8.08
N ALA A 89 -0.27 4.07 7.97
CA ALA A 89 0.49 3.39 9.00
C ALA A 89 0.70 4.26 10.26
N PHE A 90 0.62 3.61 11.42
CA PHE A 90 1.00 4.13 12.72
C PHE A 90 1.76 3.04 13.52
N PRO A 91 3.05 2.80 13.17
CA PRO A 91 3.79 1.63 13.65
C PRO A 91 3.99 1.62 15.17
N GLU A 92 3.82 0.45 15.76
CA GLU A 92 4.28 0.10 17.11
C GLU A 92 5.42 -0.91 17.00
N TYR A 93 6.48 -0.74 17.77
CA TYR A 93 7.63 -1.65 17.71
C TYR A 93 7.51 -2.69 18.83
N PRO A 94 7.45 -4.00 18.49
CA PRO A 94 7.61 -5.07 19.46
C PRO A 94 8.84 -4.84 20.33
N PHE A 95 8.74 -5.08 21.63
CA PHE A 95 9.85 -4.87 22.56
C PHE A 95 11.09 -5.69 22.18
N GLU A 96 10.86 -6.91 21.68
CA GLU A 96 11.89 -7.88 21.29
C GLU A 96 12.45 -7.63 19.87
N LEU A 97 11.86 -6.72 19.08
CA LEU A 97 12.15 -6.60 17.65
C LEU A 97 13.63 -6.38 17.33
N SER A 98 14.32 -5.54 18.10
CA SER A 98 15.74 -5.27 17.87
C SER A 98 16.60 -6.52 18.06
N GLU A 99 16.27 -7.37 19.03
CA GLU A 99 17.00 -8.62 19.28
C GLU A 99 16.71 -9.65 18.18
N VAL A 100 15.46 -9.75 17.75
CA VAL A 100 15.05 -10.62 16.63
C VAL A 100 15.77 -10.24 15.34
N ILE A 101 15.86 -8.94 15.02
CA ILE A 101 16.60 -8.45 13.84
C ILE A 101 18.08 -8.87 13.90
N ASP A 102 18.71 -8.75 15.08
CA ASP A 102 20.11 -9.15 15.28
C ASP A 102 20.30 -10.68 15.15
N ILE A 103 19.37 -11.49 15.69
CA ILE A 103 19.38 -12.95 15.59
C ILE A 103 19.30 -13.39 14.12
N LEU A 104 18.36 -12.81 13.38
CA LEU A 104 18.12 -13.11 11.97
C LEU A 104 19.15 -12.44 11.04
N LYS A 105 19.98 -11.53 11.58
CA LYS A 105 21.02 -10.78 10.85
C LYS A 105 20.44 -10.02 9.66
N LEU A 106 19.32 -9.35 9.90
CA LEU A 106 18.64 -8.56 8.89
C LEU A 106 19.18 -7.13 8.90
N ASP A 107 19.45 -6.60 7.72
CA ASP A 107 19.92 -5.23 7.54
C ASP A 107 18.76 -4.32 7.14
N ARG A 108 18.78 -3.09 7.66
CA ARG A 108 17.84 -2.04 7.24
C ARG A 108 18.14 -1.61 5.81
N ARG A 109 17.08 -1.46 5.00
CA ARG A 109 17.12 -0.96 3.63
C ARG A 109 16.73 0.51 3.57
N GLU A 110 17.41 1.26 2.71
CA GLU A 110 17.06 2.65 2.41
C GLU A 110 16.14 2.71 1.18
N VAL A 111 14.98 3.32 1.36
CA VAL A 111 14.00 3.54 0.29
C VAL A 111 14.16 4.94 -0.28
N ASP A 112 14.20 5.05 -1.60
CA ASP A 112 14.44 6.32 -2.30
C ASP A 112 13.12 7.09 -2.39
N SER A 113 13.01 8.18 -1.62
CA SER A 113 11.77 8.97 -1.54
C SER A 113 11.38 9.63 -2.86
N GLU A 114 12.34 9.99 -3.71
CA GLU A 114 12.07 10.59 -5.02
C GLU A 114 11.58 9.53 -6.01
N LYS A 115 12.17 8.33 -5.99
CA LYS A 115 11.65 7.20 -6.77
C LYS A 115 10.24 6.85 -6.31
N LEU A 116 9.99 6.71 -5.00
CA LEU A 116 8.66 6.44 -4.46
C LEU A 116 7.64 7.45 -4.97
N LYS A 117 7.96 8.74 -4.86
CA LYS A 117 7.10 9.81 -5.36
C LYS A 117 6.80 9.64 -6.83
N GLN A 118 7.79 9.35 -7.66
CA GLN A 118 7.61 9.13 -9.09
C GLN A 118 6.68 7.93 -9.36
N ILE A 119 6.89 6.81 -8.69
CA ILE A 119 6.11 5.57 -8.87
C ILE A 119 4.65 5.79 -8.49
N TYR A 120 4.41 6.31 -7.28
CA TYR A 120 3.05 6.54 -6.78
C TYR A 120 2.33 7.63 -7.59
N SER A 121 3.07 8.61 -8.11
CA SER A 121 2.53 9.56 -9.08
C SER A 121 2.08 8.86 -10.37
N GLU A 122 2.89 7.97 -10.95
CA GLU A 122 2.51 7.24 -12.16
C GLU A 122 1.36 6.25 -11.93
N ARG A 123 1.32 5.58 -10.76
CA ARG A 123 0.19 4.75 -10.34
C ARG A 123 -1.09 5.58 -10.28
N LEU A 124 -1.04 6.77 -9.69
CA LEU A 124 -2.20 7.67 -9.61
C LEU A 124 -2.64 8.19 -10.98
N LYS A 125 -1.70 8.57 -11.87
CA LYS A 125 -1.99 8.97 -13.26
C LYS A 125 -2.67 7.85 -14.04
N THR A 126 -2.27 6.60 -13.81
CA THR A 126 -2.89 5.42 -14.44
C THR A 126 -4.35 5.29 -14.00
N ARG A 127 -4.62 5.33 -12.69
CA ARG A 127 -6.00 5.28 -12.14
C ARG A 127 -6.86 6.45 -12.62
N LEU A 128 -6.29 7.66 -12.68
CA LEU A 128 -6.94 8.85 -13.23
C LEU A 128 -7.34 8.64 -14.71
N THR A 129 -6.44 8.07 -15.51
CA THR A 129 -6.68 7.80 -16.94
C THR A 129 -7.76 6.73 -17.12
N GLU A 130 -7.74 5.68 -16.32
CA GLU A 130 -8.77 4.63 -16.32
C GLU A 130 -10.15 5.18 -15.96
N LEU A 131 -10.26 6.00 -14.91
CA LEU A 131 -11.52 6.62 -14.54
C LEU A 131 -12.03 7.57 -15.64
N ARG A 132 -11.13 8.36 -16.25
CA ARG A 132 -11.48 9.22 -17.39
C ARG A 132 -12.01 8.41 -18.57
N TYR A 133 -11.40 7.26 -18.86
CA TYR A 133 -11.88 6.34 -19.89
C TYR A 133 -13.25 5.76 -19.56
N ASN A 134 -13.50 5.38 -18.30
CA ASN A 134 -14.80 4.88 -17.84
C ASN A 134 -15.91 5.94 -17.98
N ILE A 135 -15.61 7.20 -17.64
CA ILE A 135 -16.52 8.35 -17.81
C ILE A 135 -16.85 8.56 -19.29
N ASP A 136 -15.85 8.55 -20.18
CA ASP A 136 -16.06 8.70 -21.63
C ASP A 136 -16.89 7.54 -22.21
N LYS A 137 -16.59 6.30 -21.81
CA LYS A 137 -17.35 5.11 -22.22
C LYS A 137 -18.82 5.20 -21.80
N TYR A 138 -19.08 5.66 -20.56
CA TYR A 138 -20.41 5.92 -20.05
C TYR A 138 -21.14 6.98 -20.89
N SER A 139 -20.49 8.12 -21.15
CA SER A 139 -21.08 9.24 -21.91
C SER A 139 -21.50 8.86 -23.33
N LYS A 140 -20.84 7.86 -23.93
CA LYS A 140 -21.12 7.36 -25.28
C LYS A 140 -22.20 6.27 -25.32
N ASN A 141 -22.83 5.94 -24.19
CA ASN A 141 -23.80 4.85 -24.05
C ASN A 141 -23.28 3.51 -24.62
N VAL A 142 -21.99 3.24 -24.46
CA VAL A 142 -21.43 1.93 -24.82
C VAL A 142 -21.97 0.93 -23.79
N GLU A 143 -22.99 0.17 -24.18
CA GLU A 143 -23.77 -0.71 -23.29
C GLU A 143 -22.89 -1.49 -22.29
N GLY A 144 -23.27 -1.43 -21.00
CA GLY A 144 -23.40 -2.66 -20.23
C GLY A 144 -22.77 -2.80 -18.84
N ILE A 145 -22.01 -1.86 -18.25
CA ILE A 145 -21.35 -2.15 -16.94
C ILE A 145 -21.28 -0.99 -15.94
N LEU A 146 -21.37 0.28 -16.37
CA LEU A 146 -21.11 1.41 -15.49
C LEU A 146 -22.37 2.25 -15.30
N ASP A 147 -22.65 2.65 -14.06
CA ASP A 147 -23.66 3.62 -13.66
C ASP A 147 -23.02 4.82 -12.95
N ILE A 148 -23.78 5.91 -12.76
CA ILE A 148 -23.28 7.10 -12.03
C ILE A 148 -22.77 6.73 -10.63
N PRO A 149 -23.48 5.95 -9.80
CA PRO A 149 -22.98 5.57 -8.47
C PRO A 149 -21.61 4.85 -8.51
N THR A 150 -21.37 4.01 -9.51
CA THR A 150 -20.08 3.33 -9.70
C THR A 150 -18.97 4.33 -10.02
N LEU A 151 -19.24 5.31 -10.89
CA LEU A 151 -18.27 6.35 -11.24
C LEU A 151 -17.98 7.27 -10.03
N GLU A 152 -19.01 7.63 -9.25
CA GLU A 152 -18.87 8.41 -8.02
C GLU A 152 -18.04 7.67 -6.97
N ARG A 153 -18.24 6.35 -6.81
CA ARG A 153 -17.43 5.51 -5.93
C ARG A 153 -15.97 5.48 -6.38
N GLN A 154 -15.71 5.20 -7.66
CA GLN A 154 -14.35 5.19 -8.21
C GLN A 154 -13.66 6.56 -8.06
N TYR A 155 -14.40 7.66 -8.27
CA TYR A 155 -13.88 9.01 -8.03
C TYR A 155 -13.52 9.24 -6.57
N SER A 156 -14.37 8.80 -5.64
CA SER A 156 -14.13 8.95 -4.20
C SER A 156 -12.91 8.14 -3.75
N GLU A 157 -12.77 6.91 -4.24
CA GLU A 157 -11.59 6.06 -4.00
C GLU A 157 -10.31 6.72 -4.54
N LEU A 158 -10.34 7.25 -5.78
CA LEU A 158 -9.22 7.98 -6.37
C LEU A 158 -8.83 9.21 -5.55
N LEU A 159 -9.84 9.98 -5.10
CA LEU A 159 -9.62 11.20 -4.33
C LEU A 159 -9.02 10.91 -2.95
N ASN A 160 -9.47 9.87 -2.27
CA ASN A 160 -8.90 9.44 -1.00
C ASN A 160 -7.43 9.06 -1.17
N VAL A 161 -7.12 8.20 -2.13
CA VAL A 161 -5.74 7.77 -2.41
C VAL A 161 -4.85 8.96 -2.78
N TYR A 162 -5.36 9.94 -3.53
CA TYR A 162 -4.63 11.17 -3.82
C TYR A 162 -4.24 11.92 -2.54
N TYR A 163 -5.19 12.13 -1.61
CA TYR A 163 -4.89 12.83 -0.37
C TYR A 163 -3.97 12.04 0.55
N ASP A 164 -4.15 10.71 0.62
CA ASP A 164 -3.27 9.82 1.36
C ASP A 164 -1.83 9.99 0.86
N TYR A 165 -1.59 9.87 -0.44
CA TYR A 165 -0.27 10.02 -1.05
C TYR A 165 0.30 11.43 -0.98
N ASP A 166 -0.52 12.48 -1.15
CA ASP A 166 -0.07 13.87 -1.05
C ASP A 166 0.42 14.21 0.37
N SER A 167 -0.22 13.61 1.39
CA SER A 167 0.18 13.79 2.79
C SER A 167 1.37 12.93 3.21
N TRP A 168 1.50 11.74 2.63
CA TRP A 168 2.50 10.73 3.00
C TRP A 168 3.85 10.96 2.31
N LEU A 169 3.85 11.34 1.03
CA LEU A 169 5.08 11.47 0.24
C LEU A 169 5.76 12.83 0.49
N GLU A 170 7.09 12.80 0.60
CA GLU A 170 7.87 14.03 0.78
C GLU A 170 7.66 15.00 -0.40
N GLY A 171 7.23 16.22 -0.08
CA GLY A 171 6.94 17.26 -1.07
C GLY A 171 5.66 17.03 -1.90
N GLY A 172 4.80 16.07 -1.54
CA GLY A 172 3.45 15.86 -2.09
C GLY A 172 3.38 15.56 -3.59
N ILE A 173 2.15 15.44 -4.11
CA ILE A 173 1.85 15.13 -5.53
C ILE A 173 0.78 16.05 -6.12
N ALA A 174 0.83 17.33 -5.74
CA ALA A 174 -0.16 18.36 -6.06
C ALA A 174 -0.46 18.60 -7.56
N ASP A 175 0.41 18.17 -8.47
CA ASP A 175 0.26 18.41 -9.91
C ASP A 175 -1.02 17.79 -10.50
N MET A 176 -1.64 16.82 -9.82
CA MET A 176 -2.82 16.10 -10.29
C MET A 176 -4.16 16.60 -9.73
N GLU A 177 -4.15 17.52 -8.76
CA GLU A 177 -5.36 17.98 -8.06
C GLU A 177 -6.42 18.51 -9.05
N ASN A 178 -5.98 19.38 -9.96
CA ASN A 178 -6.86 20.02 -10.94
C ASN A 178 -7.51 19.00 -11.88
N ASP A 179 -6.76 17.97 -12.28
CA ASP A 179 -7.26 16.92 -13.17
C ASP A 179 -8.26 16.00 -12.47
N ILE A 180 -8.02 15.68 -11.19
CA ILE A 180 -8.96 14.91 -10.37
C ILE A 180 -10.26 15.71 -10.18
N LEU A 181 -10.18 16.97 -9.75
CA LEU A 181 -11.35 17.84 -9.56
C LEU A 181 -12.14 18.07 -10.86
N ALA A 182 -11.49 18.01 -12.02
CA ALA A 182 -12.18 18.08 -13.30
C ALA A 182 -13.08 16.85 -13.55
N LEU A 183 -12.73 15.67 -13.04
CA LEU A 183 -13.57 14.46 -13.19
C LEU A 183 -14.88 14.58 -12.42
N SER A 184 -14.87 15.14 -11.20
CA SER A 184 -16.11 15.38 -10.44
C SER A 184 -17.11 16.23 -11.26
N LYS A 185 -16.64 17.31 -11.88
CA LYS A 185 -17.50 18.16 -12.73
C LYS A 185 -18.09 17.40 -13.92
N GLN A 186 -17.36 16.45 -14.49
CA GLN A 186 -17.84 15.62 -15.59
C GLN A 186 -18.92 14.64 -15.11
N ILE A 187 -18.69 13.95 -13.99
CA ILE A 187 -19.66 13.02 -13.38
C ILE A 187 -20.95 13.76 -12.99
N ASP A 188 -20.85 14.91 -12.33
CA ASP A 188 -22.01 15.76 -11.97
C ASP A 188 -22.84 16.17 -13.19
N SER A 189 -22.18 16.45 -14.31
CA SER A 189 -22.85 16.85 -15.55
C SER A 189 -23.60 15.68 -16.19
N LEU A 190 -23.06 14.46 -16.07
CA LEU A 190 -23.69 13.24 -16.56
C LEU A 190 -24.91 12.85 -15.71
N GLY A 191 -24.82 12.99 -14.38
CA GLY A 191 -25.95 12.74 -13.47
C GLY A 191 -27.13 13.68 -13.75
N LYS A 192 -26.87 14.98 -13.88
CA LYS A 192 -27.90 15.99 -14.20
C LYS A 192 -28.59 15.77 -15.55
N ALA A 193 -27.91 15.15 -16.52
CA ALA A 193 -28.48 14.84 -17.82
C ALA A 193 -29.46 13.64 -17.79
N GLN A 194 -29.46 12.83 -16.72
CA GLN A 194 -30.38 11.70 -16.55
C GLN A 194 -31.62 12.01 -15.72
N ASP A 195 -31.59 13.06 -14.90
CA ASP A 195 -32.75 13.54 -14.11
C ASP A 195 -33.76 14.37 -14.94
N ILE A 196 -33.58 14.44 -16.27
CA ILE A 196 -34.45 15.15 -17.24
C ILE A 196 -35.12 14.13 -18.17
#